data_AF-A0A843XQK5-F1
#
_entry.id   AF-A0A843XQK5-F1
#
_cell.length_a   1.000
_cell.length_b   1.000
_cell.length_c   1.000
_cell.angle_alpha   90.00
_cell.angle_beta   90.00
_cell.angle_gamma   90.00
#
_symmetry.space_group_name_H-M   'P 1'
#
loop_
_entity.id
_entity.type
_entity.pdbx_description
1 polymer ?
#
loop_
_entity_poly.entity_id
_entity_poly.type
_entity_poly.pdbx_seq_one_letter_code
_entity_poly.pdbx_strand_id
1 'polypeptide(L)'
;MFMRPGDLPRARAIWESTAQTNFRKSMWEARDKATKIRGSQDPTAWMDYGLVQMRRDYWESLCHCWATRPWQERSQTANAIGQLIHKRMCILRHKLERAPTFRELFDRTHKWKGTNDYVSESAHTIAETYDRTMADRYIEGTPQPDLDPEAWIDAMGGSRNGRV
;
A
#
# COMPACT_ATOMS: atom_id res chain seq x y z
N MET A 1 -29.08 1.12 -23.63
CA MET A 1 -28.71 2.46 -23.11
C MET A 1 -27.52 2.95 -23.93
N PHE A 2 -27.72 3.88 -24.86
CA PHE A 2 -26.64 4.39 -25.71
C PHE A 2 -25.93 5.55 -25.00
N MET A 3 -24.61 5.45 -24.82
CA MET A 3 -23.78 6.53 -24.28
C MET A 3 -23.77 7.73 -25.23
N ARG A 4 -23.82 8.95 -24.69
CA ARG A 4 -23.72 10.18 -25.50
C ARG A 4 -22.27 10.36 -25.97
N PRO A 5 -22.01 11.04 -27.10
CA PRO A 5 -20.66 11.21 -27.66
C PRO A 5 -19.62 11.83 -26.70
N GLY A 6 -20.06 12.65 -25.73
CA GLY A 6 -19.19 13.22 -24.68
C GLY A 6 -18.93 12.31 -23.46
N ASP A 7 -19.65 11.19 -23.35
CA ASP A 7 -19.53 10.27 -22.20
C ASP A 7 -18.31 9.35 -22.35
N LEU A 8 -17.88 9.05 -23.58
CA LEU A 8 -16.75 8.15 -23.85
C LEU A 8 -15.39 8.71 -23.40
N PRO A 9 -15.02 9.98 -23.71
CA PRO A 9 -13.78 10.57 -23.17
C PRO A 9 -13.78 10.65 -21.66
N ARG A 10 -14.94 10.99 -21.06
CA ARG A 10 -15.09 11.06 -19.60
C ARG A 10 -14.97 9.70 -18.95
N ALA A 11 -15.61 8.67 -19.51
CA ALA A 11 -15.50 7.30 -19.05
C ALA A 11 -14.06 6.78 -19.17
N ARG A 12 -13.35 7.13 -20.25
CA ARG A 12 -11.93 6.80 -20.42
C ARG A 12 -11.05 7.49 -19.38
N ALA A 13 -11.25 8.78 -19.11
CA ALA A 13 -10.49 9.50 -18.09
C ALA A 13 -10.74 8.94 -16.67
N ILE A 14 -11.99 8.59 -16.36
CA ILE A 14 -12.34 7.92 -15.10
C ILE A 14 -11.67 6.54 -15.04
N TRP A 15 -11.70 5.78 -16.13
CA TRP A 15 -11.02 4.49 -16.21
C TRP A 15 -9.52 4.63 -15.97
N GLU A 16 -8.82 5.49 -16.70
CA GLU A 16 -7.38 5.69 -16.57
C GLU A 16 -6.95 6.16 -15.16
N SER A 17 -7.79 6.96 -14.49
CA SER A 17 -7.53 7.43 -13.11
C SER A 17 -7.85 6.39 -12.03
N THR A 18 -8.85 5.53 -12.24
CA THR A 18 -9.34 4.60 -11.20
C THR A 18 -8.89 3.16 -11.38
N ALA A 19 -8.54 2.76 -12.61
CA ALA A 19 -8.03 1.43 -12.96
C ALA A 19 -6.82 1.02 -12.10
N GLN A 20 -5.98 2.01 -11.76
CA GLN A 20 -4.74 1.82 -11.03
C GLN A 20 -4.97 1.44 -9.56
N THR A 21 -6.05 1.93 -8.95
CA THR A 21 -6.32 1.77 -7.51
C THR A 21 -7.39 0.70 -7.24
N ASN A 22 -8.46 0.69 -8.03
CA ASN A 22 -9.67 -0.06 -7.68
C ASN A 22 -9.54 -1.57 -7.91
N PHE A 23 -8.65 -1.99 -8.81
CA PHE A 23 -8.44 -3.40 -9.15
C PHE A 23 -7.16 -3.98 -8.55
N ARG A 24 -6.53 -3.28 -7.59
CA ARG A 24 -5.25 -3.70 -6.99
C ARG A 24 -5.29 -5.13 -6.46
N LYS A 25 -6.34 -5.50 -5.72
CA LYS A 25 -6.47 -6.86 -5.17
C LYS A 25 -6.55 -7.92 -6.28
N SER A 26 -7.38 -7.68 -7.29
CA SER A 26 -7.56 -8.61 -8.42
C SER A 26 -6.27 -8.77 -9.23
N MET A 27 -5.52 -7.68 -9.44
CA MET A 27 -4.21 -7.73 -10.11
C MET A 27 -3.18 -8.52 -9.28
N TRP A 28 -3.20 -8.37 -7.95
CA TRP A 28 -2.37 -9.18 -7.05
C TRP A 28 -2.68 -10.67 -7.13
N GLU A 29 -3.96 -11.04 -7.13
CA GLU A 29 -4.41 -12.43 -7.26
C GLU A 29 -4.05 -13.03 -8.63
N ALA A 30 -4.21 -12.26 -9.70
CA ALA A 30 -3.80 -12.67 -11.04
C ALA A 30 -2.29 -12.89 -11.14
N ARG A 31 -1.49 -11.99 -10.57
CA ARG A 31 -0.03 -12.15 -10.47
C ARG A 31 0.36 -13.40 -9.70
N ASP A 32 -0.26 -13.65 -8.54
CA ASP A 32 0.04 -14.83 -7.71
C ASP A 32 -0.25 -16.14 -8.49
N LYS A 33 -1.38 -16.21 -9.18
CA LYS A 33 -1.72 -17.34 -10.06
C LYS A 33 -0.72 -17.50 -11.21
N ALA A 34 -0.43 -16.41 -11.93
CA ALA A 34 0.53 -16.42 -13.03
C ALA A 34 1.94 -16.84 -12.58
N THR A 35 2.35 -16.40 -11.39
CA THR A 35 3.64 -16.78 -10.79
C THR A 35 3.67 -18.28 -10.48
N LYS A 36 2.62 -18.81 -9.84
CA LYS A 36 2.55 -20.22 -9.46
C LYS A 36 2.51 -21.17 -10.68
N ILE A 37 1.84 -20.76 -11.76
CA ILE A 37 1.63 -21.62 -12.93
C ILE A 37 2.74 -21.43 -13.98
N ARG A 38 3.11 -20.17 -14.28
CA ARG A 38 4.02 -19.82 -15.38
C ARG A 38 5.38 -19.28 -14.91
N GLY A 39 5.58 -19.08 -13.61
CA GLY A 39 6.81 -18.49 -13.07
C GLY A 39 7.01 -17.02 -13.43
N SER A 40 6.00 -16.34 -14.00
CA SER A 40 6.14 -14.98 -14.52
C SER A 40 5.56 -13.93 -13.57
N GLN A 41 6.35 -12.88 -13.35
CA GLN A 41 5.93 -11.64 -12.68
C GLN A 41 5.55 -10.54 -13.69
N ASP A 42 5.62 -10.82 -15.00
CA ASP A 42 5.26 -9.85 -16.04
C ASP A 42 3.73 -9.69 -16.11
N PRO A 43 3.19 -8.46 -15.95
CA PRO A 43 1.76 -8.18 -16.08
C PRO A 43 1.13 -8.66 -17.39
N THR A 44 1.88 -8.76 -18.48
CA THR A 44 1.34 -9.30 -19.75
C THR A 44 0.97 -10.78 -19.64
N ALA A 45 1.64 -11.53 -18.76
CA ALA A 45 1.32 -12.93 -18.48
C ALA A 45 0.07 -13.11 -17.60
N TRP A 46 -0.55 -12.01 -17.14
CA TRP A 46 -1.72 -12.04 -16.26
C TRP A 46 -3.05 -11.98 -17.02
N MET A 47 -3.01 -11.79 -18.34
CA MET A 47 -4.19 -11.62 -19.20
C MET A 47 -5.17 -12.81 -19.10
N ASP A 48 -4.66 -14.03 -18.91
CA ASP A 48 -5.48 -15.25 -18.79
C ASP A 48 -6.17 -15.40 -17.43
N TYR A 49 -5.81 -14.59 -16.44
CA TYR A 49 -6.28 -14.73 -15.05
C TYR A 49 -7.24 -13.61 -14.63
N GLY A 50 -7.95 -13.03 -15.60
CA GLY A 50 -8.90 -11.96 -15.37
C GLY A 50 -10.14 -12.35 -14.59
N LEU A 51 -10.85 -11.33 -14.11
CA LEU A 51 -12.12 -11.49 -13.41
C LEU A 51 -13.19 -11.96 -14.40
N VAL A 52 -13.92 -13.02 -14.07
CA VAL A 52 -14.99 -13.59 -14.92
C VAL A 52 -16.07 -12.56 -15.24
N GLN A 53 -16.36 -11.64 -14.31
CA GLN A 53 -17.37 -10.60 -14.47
C GLN A 53 -16.89 -9.39 -15.29
N MET A 54 -15.58 -9.29 -15.56
CA MET A 54 -15.00 -8.19 -16.32
C MET A 54 -14.85 -8.60 -17.77
N ARG A 55 -15.23 -7.70 -18.68
CA ARG A 55 -14.94 -7.88 -20.10
C ARG A 55 -13.44 -7.99 -20.34
N ARG A 56 -13.05 -8.91 -21.23
CA ARG A 56 -11.65 -9.23 -21.54
C ARG A 56 -10.80 -8.02 -21.94
N ASP A 57 -11.33 -7.15 -22.79
CA ASP A 57 -10.62 -5.96 -23.27
C ASP A 57 -10.30 -4.95 -22.16
N TYR A 58 -11.20 -4.83 -21.17
CA TYR A 58 -10.93 -4.02 -19.98
C TYR A 58 -9.86 -4.66 -19.10
N TRP A 59 -9.89 -5.98 -18.92
CA TRP A 59 -8.85 -6.69 -18.17
C TRP A 59 -7.47 -6.58 -18.83
N GLU A 60 -7.40 -6.75 -20.15
CA GLU A 60 -6.16 -6.57 -20.92
C GLU A 60 -5.65 -5.14 -20.81
N SER A 61 -6.54 -4.14 -20.86
CA SER A 61 -6.17 -2.74 -20.59
C SER A 61 -5.57 -2.54 -19.20
N LEU A 62 -6.09 -3.21 -18.15
CA LEU A 62 -5.49 -3.16 -16.81
C LEU A 62 -4.09 -3.76 -16.78
N CYS A 63 -3.91 -4.93 -17.41
CA CYS A 63 -2.61 -5.59 -17.52
C CYS A 63 -1.58 -4.68 -18.20
N HIS A 64 -1.98 -4.00 -19.28
CA HIS A 64 -1.11 -3.03 -19.95
C HIS A 64 -0.78 -1.83 -19.08
N CYS A 65 -1.75 -1.27 -18.34
CA CYS A 65 -1.48 -0.18 -17.40
C CYS A 65 -0.43 -0.58 -16.34
N TRP A 66 -0.52 -1.82 -15.82
CA TRP A 66 0.43 -2.35 -14.84
C TRP A 66 1.79 -2.74 -15.44
N ALA A 67 1.83 -3.06 -16.73
CA ALA A 67 3.06 -3.26 -17.48
C ALA A 67 3.82 -1.97 -17.78
N THR A 68 3.20 -0.79 -17.60
CA THR A 68 3.88 0.48 -17.84
C THR A 68 5.08 0.66 -16.90
N ARG A 69 6.17 1.21 -17.43
CA ARG A 69 7.39 1.49 -16.67
C ARG A 69 7.16 2.30 -15.40
N PRO A 70 6.36 3.39 -15.40
CA PRO A 70 6.06 4.14 -14.17
C PRO A 70 5.45 3.27 -13.08
N TRP A 71 4.58 2.31 -13.44
CA TRP A 71 4.00 1.40 -12.46
C TRP A 71 5.07 0.44 -11.91
N GLN A 72 5.84 -0.19 -12.80
CA GLN A 72 6.88 -1.13 -12.40
C GLN A 72 7.91 -0.48 -11.44
N GLU A 73 8.33 0.74 -11.71
CA GLU A 73 9.24 1.50 -10.84
C GLU A 73 8.63 1.78 -9.46
N ARG A 74 7.35 2.18 -9.40
CA ARG A 74 6.64 2.35 -8.12
C ARG A 74 6.54 1.04 -7.34
N SER A 75 6.26 -0.06 -8.03
CA SER A 75 6.21 -1.39 -7.41
C SER A 75 7.52 -1.82 -6.81
N GLN A 76 8.61 -1.63 -7.56
CA GLN A 76 9.94 -2.03 -7.14
C GLN A 76 10.34 -1.22 -5.92
N THR A 77 10.06 0.09 -5.95
CA THR A 77 10.26 0.99 -4.80
C THR A 77 9.46 0.53 -3.59
N ALA A 78 8.16 0.26 -3.76
CA ALA A 78 7.30 -0.23 -2.67
C ALA A 78 7.78 -1.58 -2.11
N ASN A 79 8.22 -2.50 -2.97
CA ASN A 79 8.78 -3.79 -2.57
C ASN A 79 10.09 -3.60 -1.79
N ALA A 80 11.02 -2.78 -2.27
CA ALA A 80 12.27 -2.47 -1.59
C ALA A 80 12.04 -1.86 -0.20
N ILE A 81 11.09 -0.93 -0.08
CA ILE A 81 10.68 -0.36 1.22
C ILE A 81 10.10 -1.46 2.13
N GLY A 82 9.22 -2.31 1.60
CA GLY A 82 8.65 -3.44 2.34
C GLY A 82 9.71 -4.41 2.86
N GLN A 83 10.70 -4.75 2.03
CA GLN A 83 11.84 -5.60 2.42
C GLN A 83 12.71 -4.94 3.50
N LEU A 84 12.96 -3.63 3.39
CA LEU A 84 13.70 -2.88 4.40
C LEU A 84 12.97 -2.90 5.76
N ILE A 85 11.67 -2.65 5.76
CA ILE A 85 10.81 -2.72 6.95
C ILE A 85 10.86 -4.12 7.54
N HIS A 86 10.66 -5.16 6.72
CA HIS A 86 10.71 -6.55 7.17
C HIS A 86 12.06 -6.91 7.81
N LYS A 87 13.17 -6.53 7.17
CA LYS A 87 14.52 -6.76 7.71
C LYS A 87 14.71 -6.05 9.05
N ARG A 88 14.27 -4.80 9.17
CA ARG A 88 14.36 -4.04 10.43
C ARG A 88 13.51 -4.67 11.54
N MET A 89 12.29 -5.13 11.22
CA MET A 89 11.45 -5.89 12.15
C MET A 89 12.15 -7.16 12.62
N CYS A 90 12.77 -7.93 11.73
CA CYS A 90 13.50 -9.14 12.11
C CYS A 90 14.68 -8.84 13.04
N ILE A 91 15.46 -7.79 12.76
CA ILE A 91 16.57 -7.37 13.62
C ILE A 91 16.04 -6.90 14.98
N LEU A 92 14.93 -6.18 15.02
CA LEU A 92 14.35 -5.71 16.27
C LEU A 92 13.77 -6.87 17.10
N ARG A 93 13.09 -7.81 16.45
CA ARG A 93 12.61 -9.05 17.08
C ARG A 93 13.72 -9.83 17.76
N HIS A 94 14.87 -9.99 17.09
CA HIS A 94 16.00 -10.68 17.70
C HIS A 94 16.56 -9.95 18.91
N LYS A 95 16.52 -8.61 18.93
CA LYS A 95 16.98 -7.82 20.08
C LYS A 95 16.02 -7.80 21.26
N LEU A 96 14.72 -7.83 20.98
CA LEU A 96 13.68 -7.77 22.01
C LEU A 96 13.25 -9.16 22.51
N GLU A 97 13.65 -10.22 21.80
CA GLU A 97 13.21 -11.61 22.06
C GLU A 97 11.68 -11.79 22.03
N ARG A 98 10.98 -10.85 21.41
CA ARG A 98 9.53 -10.87 21.17
C ARG A 98 9.18 -10.17 19.86
N ALA A 99 7.94 -10.33 19.40
CA ALA A 99 7.44 -9.55 18.28
C ALA A 99 7.52 -8.04 18.61
N PRO A 100 8.23 -7.24 17.80
CA PRO A 100 8.25 -5.80 17.96
C PRO A 100 6.94 -5.19 17.48
N THR A 101 6.48 -4.15 18.16
CA THR A 101 5.33 -3.38 17.68
C THR A 101 5.76 -2.49 16.52
N PHE A 102 4.80 -2.08 15.70
CA PHE A 102 5.07 -1.12 14.63
C PHE A 102 5.60 0.20 15.20
N ARG A 103 5.14 0.60 16.39
CA ARG A 103 5.61 1.82 17.03
C ARG A 103 7.09 1.77 17.42
N GLU A 104 7.55 0.64 17.95
CA GLU A 104 8.97 0.45 18.28
C GLU A 104 9.87 0.48 17.04
N LEU A 105 9.38 -0.04 15.92
CA LEU A 105 10.07 0.06 14.64
C LEU A 105 10.18 1.52 14.17
N PHE A 106 9.09 2.29 14.30
CA PHE A 106 9.03 3.69 13.93
C PHE A 106 10.01 4.51 14.76
N ASP A 107 9.96 4.39 16.09
CA ASP A 107 10.85 5.06 17.03
C ASP A 107 12.31 4.73 16.74
N ARG A 108 12.64 3.45 16.52
CA ARG A 108 13.99 3.04 16.14
C ARG A 108 14.49 3.68 14.84
N THR A 109 13.58 4.02 13.94
CA THR A 109 13.90 4.62 12.65
C THR A 109 14.02 6.14 12.74
N HIS A 110 13.22 6.76 13.59
CA HIS A 110 13.02 8.21 13.61
C HIS A 110 13.42 8.89 14.91
N LYS A 111 14.07 8.19 15.86
CA LYS A 111 14.74 8.80 17.01
C LYS A 111 16.26 8.74 16.87
N TRP A 112 16.94 9.72 17.45
CA TRP A 112 18.39 9.69 17.55
C TRP A 112 18.85 8.55 18.45
N LYS A 113 19.95 7.89 18.09
CA LYS A 113 20.49 6.80 18.91
C LYS A 113 20.93 7.36 20.26
N GLY A 114 20.44 6.77 21.34
CA GLY A 114 20.81 7.15 22.71
C GLY A 114 20.03 8.36 23.26
N THR A 115 19.06 8.89 22.51
CA THR A 115 18.11 9.89 23.02
C THR A 115 16.68 9.44 22.75
N ASN A 116 15.71 10.15 23.33
CA ASN A 116 14.29 9.95 23.04
C ASN A 116 13.75 10.96 22.02
N ASP A 117 14.62 11.79 21.45
CA ASP A 117 14.24 12.87 20.54
C ASP A 117 14.12 12.37 19.11
N TYR A 118 13.14 12.91 18.39
CA TYR A 118 12.94 12.56 16.99
C TYR A 118 13.97 13.28 16.09
N VAL A 119 14.33 12.60 15.00
CA VAL A 119 15.21 13.13 13.96
C VAL A 119 14.58 14.28 13.18
N SER A 120 13.25 14.44 13.26
CA SER A 120 12.52 15.56 12.65
C SER A 120 11.23 15.86 13.42
N GLU A 121 10.80 17.13 13.34
CA GLU A 121 9.51 17.57 13.86
C GLU A 121 8.35 16.82 13.20
N SER A 122 8.41 16.57 11.90
CA SER A 122 7.38 15.79 11.20
C SER A 122 7.23 14.38 11.77
N ALA A 123 8.35 13.70 12.09
CA ALA A 123 8.28 12.37 12.68
C ALA A 123 7.67 12.40 14.08
N HIS A 124 7.98 13.44 14.87
CA HIS A 124 7.35 13.68 16.17
C HIS A 124 5.84 13.90 16.02
N THR A 125 5.40 14.79 15.12
CA THR A 125 3.98 15.06 14.87
C THR A 125 3.22 13.81 14.43
N ILE A 126 3.79 13.00 13.53
CA ILE A 126 3.18 11.73 13.10
C ILE A 126 2.99 10.80 14.30
N ALA A 127 4.06 10.65 15.10
CA ALA A 127 4.05 9.83 16.30
C ALA A 127 2.95 10.25 17.29
N GLU A 128 2.88 11.53 17.65
CA GLU A 128 1.89 12.04 18.59
C GLU A 128 0.45 11.94 18.05
N THR A 129 0.26 12.21 16.76
CA THR A 129 -1.06 12.14 16.13
C THR A 129 -1.58 10.70 16.11
N TYR A 130 -0.70 9.75 15.80
CA TYR A 130 -1.05 8.32 15.84
C TYR A 130 -1.40 7.88 17.26
N ASP A 131 -0.57 8.18 18.26
CA ASP A 131 -0.81 7.76 19.65
C ASP A 131 -2.12 8.32 20.19
N ARG A 132 -2.43 9.59 19.87
CA ARG A 132 -3.71 10.23 20.21
C ARG A 132 -4.89 9.55 19.52
N THR A 133 -4.78 9.28 18.22
CA THR A 133 -5.85 8.62 17.46
C THR A 133 -6.12 7.21 17.99
N MET A 134 -5.07 6.47 18.37
CA MET A 134 -5.22 5.16 18.99
C MET A 134 -5.92 5.26 20.35
N ALA A 135 -5.55 6.23 21.19
CA ALA A 135 -6.21 6.44 22.48
C ALA A 135 -7.69 6.83 22.34
N ASP A 136 -8.02 7.66 21.35
CA ASP A 136 -9.40 8.10 21.08
C ASP A 136 -10.28 6.95 20.53
N ARG A 137 -9.70 6.08 19.68
CA ARG A 137 -10.42 4.97 19.03
C ARG A 137 -10.61 3.76 19.94
N TYR A 138 -9.61 3.46 20.77
CA TYR A 138 -9.59 2.27 21.61
C TYR A 138 -9.68 2.71 23.07
N ILE A 139 -10.92 2.77 23.60
CA ILE A 139 -11.21 3.07 25.00
C ILE A 139 -10.48 2.07 25.91
N GLU A 140 -10.08 2.52 27.09
CA GLU A 140 -9.48 1.69 28.14
C GLU A 140 -10.28 0.37 28.34
N GLY A 141 -9.60 -0.76 28.13
CA GLY A 141 -10.18 -2.11 28.24
C GLY A 141 -10.56 -2.77 26.91
N THR A 142 -10.48 -2.07 25.78
CA THR A 142 -10.57 -2.71 24.45
C THR A 142 -9.21 -3.21 23.99
N PRO A 143 -9.12 -4.42 23.37
CA PRO A 143 -7.86 -4.89 22.79
C PRO A 143 -7.41 -3.96 21.67
N GLN A 144 -6.33 -3.21 21.91
CA GLN A 144 -5.73 -2.35 20.92
C GLN A 144 -4.88 -3.19 19.94
N PRO A 145 -5.02 -2.99 18.62
CA PRO A 145 -4.15 -3.66 17.65
C PRO A 145 -2.73 -3.06 17.67
N ASP A 146 -1.72 -3.87 17.32
CA ASP A 146 -0.33 -3.43 17.18
C ASP A 146 -0.15 -2.31 16.13
N LEU A 147 -1.02 -2.29 15.12
CA LEU A 147 -1.11 -1.25 14.09
C LEU A 147 -2.57 -1.09 13.66
N ASP A 148 -3.10 0.13 13.72
CA ASP A 148 -4.33 0.52 13.01
C ASP A 148 -3.91 1.23 11.70
N PRO A 149 -4.09 0.58 10.53
CA PRO A 149 -3.63 1.15 9.27
C PRO A 149 -4.28 2.49 8.93
N GLU A 150 -5.55 2.70 9.29
CA GLU A 150 -6.27 3.93 8.98
C GLU A 150 -5.79 5.07 9.89
N ALA A 151 -5.65 4.81 11.19
CA ALA A 151 -5.07 5.79 12.11
C ALA A 151 -3.64 6.17 11.72
N TRP A 152 -2.86 5.21 11.21
CA TRP A 152 -1.51 5.46 10.71
C TRP A 152 -1.52 6.34 9.44
N ILE A 153 -2.41 6.05 8.49
CA ILE A 153 -2.58 6.86 7.28
C ILE A 153 -2.98 8.29 7.65
N ASP A 154 -3.93 8.45 8.57
CA ASP A 154 -4.38 9.76 9.05
C ASP A 154 -3.21 10.55 9.69
N ALA A 155 -2.43 9.91 10.56
CA ALA A 155 -1.26 10.52 11.20
C ALA A 155 -0.17 10.97 10.21
N MET A 156 -0.03 10.25 9.08
CA MET A 156 0.88 10.62 7.98
C MET A 156 0.37 11.80 7.13
N GLY A 157 -0.78 12.38 7.47
CA GLY A 157 -1.43 13.46 6.71
C GLY A 157 -2.52 12.98 5.76
N GLY A 158 -3.06 11.79 5.99
CA GLY A 158 -4.13 11.16 5.22
C GLY A 158 -3.69 10.67 3.84
N SER A 159 -4.63 10.01 3.15
CA SER A 159 -4.52 9.81 1.70
C SER A 159 -4.64 11.19 1.04
N ARG A 160 -3.53 11.90 0.89
CA ARG A 160 -3.48 13.10 0.05
C ARG A 160 -3.84 12.67 -1.36
N ASN A 161 -5.12 12.83 -1.71
CA ASN A 161 -5.67 12.69 -3.05
C ASN A 161 -4.72 13.42 -4.03
N GLY A 162 -3.84 12.69 -4.70
CA GLY A 162 -2.94 13.25 -5.71
C GLY A 162 -1.43 13.09 -5.51
N ARG A 163 -0.90 12.44 -4.46
CA ARG A 163 0.49 11.94 -4.51
C ARG A 163 0.54 10.54 -5.13
N VAL A 164 0.69 10.59 -6.45
CA VAL A 164 0.91 9.51 -7.42
C VAL A 164 2.26 8.82 -7.23
#